data_AF-A0A3N5QH28-F1
#
_entry.id   AF-A0A3N5QH28-F1
#
_cell.length_a   1.000
_cell.length_b   1.000
_cell.length_c   1.000
_cell.angle_alpha   90.00
_cell.angle_beta   90.00
_cell.angle_gamma   90.00
#
_symmetry.space_group_name_H-M   'P 1'
#
loop_
_entity.id
_entity.type
_entity.pdbx_description
1 polymer ?
#
loop_
_entity_poly.entity_id
_entity_poly.type
_entity_poly.pdbx_seq_one_letter_code
_entity_poly.pdbx_strand_id
1 'polypeptide(L)' 'MSLRVMIILLILFSAASLYSQQRQFTGGTISGIVYDKSTGHAIEYANLVVISKTDSSVVTGTVS' A
#
# COMPACT_ATOMS: atom_id res chain seq x y z
N MET A 1 -27.67 15.76 -32.01
CA MET A 1 -26.33 15.24 -31.64
C MET A 1 -26.00 14.12 -32.61
N SER A 2 -24.84 14.13 -33.29
CA SER A 2 -24.57 13.15 -34.36
C SER A 2 -24.21 11.77 -33.78
N LEU A 3 -24.57 10.68 -34.47
CA LEU A 3 -24.28 9.29 -34.06
C LEU A 3 -22.79 9.07 -33.76
N ARG A 4 -21.92 9.74 -34.53
CA ARG A 4 -20.45 9.70 -34.34
C ARG A 4 -20.03 10.24 -32.97
N VAL A 5 -20.66 11.31 -32.50
CA VAL A 5 -20.37 11.90 -31.18
C VAL A 5 -20.81 10.97 -30.06
N MET A 6 -21.93 10.25 -30.22
CA MET A 6 -22.38 9.27 -29.22
C MET A 6 -21.41 8.10 -29.06
N ILE A 7 -20.89 7.57 -30.18
CA ILE A 7 -19.94 6.44 -30.15
C ILE A 7 -18.64 6.85 -29.46
N ILE A 8 -18.13 8.05 -29.75
CA ILE A 8 -16.91 8.58 -29.12
C ILE A 8 -17.10 8.73 -27.60
N LEU A 9 -18.25 9.25 -27.16
CA LEU A 9 -18.55 9.39 -25.73
C LEU A 9 -18.67 8.03 -25.02
N LEU A 10 -19.28 7.03 -25.67
CA LEU A 10 -19.39 5.68 -25.12
C LEU A 10 -18.02 5.03 -24.88
N ILE A 11 -17.08 5.23 -25.82
CA ILE A 11 -15.71 4.71 -25.72
C ILE A 11 -14.91 5.43 -24.63
N LEU A 12 -15.10 6.75 -24.48
CA LEU A 12 -14.42 7.52 -23.43
C LEU A 12 -14.93 7.15 -22.02
N PHE A 13 -16.23 6.86 -21.88
CA PHE A 13 -16.81 6.51 -20.58
C PHE A 13 -16.38 5.12 -20.10
N SER A 14 -16.19 4.16 -21.01
CA SER A 14 -15.75 2.81 -20.66
C SER A 14 -14.26 2.73 -20.28
N ALA A 15 -13.43 3.63 -20.80
CA ALA A 15 -12.02 3.71 -20.42
C ALA A 15 -11.81 4.23 -18.99
N ALA A 16 -12.73 5.05 -18.46
CA ALA A 16 -12.62 5.64 -17.13
C ALA A 16 -12.83 4.64 -15.98
N SER A 17 -13.62 3.58 -16.18
CA SER A 17 -13.91 2.59 -15.12
C SER A 17 -12.75 1.64 -14.84
N LEU A 18 -11.85 1.43 -15.81
CA LEU A 18 -10.67 0.57 -15.68
C LEU A 18 -9.61 1.13 -14.70
N TYR A 19 -9.56 2.45 -14.51
CA TYR A 19 -8.57 3.10 -13.65
C TYR A 19 -8.88 2.96 -12.14
N SER A 20 -10.13 2.68 -11.76
CA SER A 20 -10.53 2.57 -10.35
C SER A 20 -10.12 1.25 -9.66
N GLN A 21 -9.65 0.26 -10.43
CA GLN A 21 -9.14 -1.02 -9.90
C GLN A 21 -7.65 -0.97 -9.57
N GLN A 22 -7.13 0.19 -9.16
CA GLN A 22 -5.83 0.22 -8.51
C GLN A 22 -5.94 -0.59 -7.22
N ARG A 23 -5.17 -1.67 -7.11
CA ARG A 23 -5.09 -2.49 -5.90
C ARG A 23 -4.69 -1.59 -4.74
N GLN A 24 -5.68 -1.09 -4.03
CA GLN A 24 -5.47 -0.31 -2.83
C GLN A 24 -4.91 -1.28 -1.80
N PHE A 25 -3.64 -1.10 -1.43
CA PHE A 25 -3.05 -1.84 -0.33
C PHE A 25 -3.83 -1.44 0.92
N THR A 26 -4.70 -2.32 1.41
CA THR A 26 -5.56 -2.08 2.56
C THR A 26 -4.82 -2.15 3.90
N GLY A 27 -3.48 -2.17 3.86
CA GLY A 27 -2.64 -2.47 5.02
C GLY A 27 -2.41 -3.97 5.22
N GLY A 28 -1.65 -4.29 6.26
CA GLY A 28 -1.32 -5.65 6.69
C GLY A 28 -0.52 -5.63 7.99
N THR A 29 -0.29 -6.80 8.58
CA THR A 29 0.47 -6.94 9.83
C THR A 29 1.92 -7.31 9.53
N ILE A 30 2.86 -6.61 10.19
CA ILE A 30 4.28 -6.99 10.23
C ILE A 30 4.55 -7.60 11.59
N SER A 31 5.00 -8.86 11.62
CA SER A 31 5.36 -9.58 12.85
C SER A 31 6.73 -10.25 12.71
N GLY A 32 7.44 -10.40 13.82
CA GLY A 32 8.77 -11.01 13.85
C GLY A 32 9.47 -10.86 15.20
N ILE A 33 10.66 -11.46 15.32
CA ILE A 33 11.48 -11.43 16.53
C ILE A 33 12.79 -10.71 16.21
N VAL A 34 13.22 -9.82 17.09
CA VAL A 34 14.51 -9.11 16.97
C VAL A 34 15.57 -9.90 17.73
N TYR A 35 16.69 -10.20 17.06
CA TYR A 35 17.80 -10.93 17.66
C TYR A 35 19.06 -10.07 17.71
N ASP A 36 19.81 -10.17 18.81
CA ASP A 36 21.18 -9.69 18.88
C ASP A 36 22.09 -10.63 18.08
N LYS A 37 22.83 -10.09 17.12
CA LYS A 37 23.71 -10.88 16.23
C LYS A 37 24.87 -11.55 16.97
N SER A 38 25.37 -10.93 18.03
CA SER A 38 26.55 -11.41 18.77
C SER A 38 26.23 -12.56 19.72
N THR A 39 25.05 -12.51 20.36
CA THR A 39 24.64 -13.50 21.36
C THR A 39 23.61 -14.50 20.83
N GLY A 40 22.91 -14.16 19.75
CA GLY A 40 21.77 -14.94 19.24
C GLY A 40 20.53 -14.85 20.14
N HIS A 41 20.55 -14.00 21.18
CA HIS A 41 19.42 -13.84 22.08
C HIS A 41 18.35 -12.94 21.47
N ALA A 42 17.08 -13.25 21.76
CA ALA A 42 15.97 -12.38 21.43
C ALA A 42 16.01 -11.12 22.30
N ILE A 43 15.74 -9.96 21.69
CA ILE A 43 15.64 -8.68 22.37
C ILE A 43 14.17 -8.44 22.75
N GLU A 44 13.88 -8.43 24.05
CA GLU A 44 12.52 -8.23 24.58
C GLU A 44 12.02 -6.79 24.39
N TYR A 45 12.93 -5.81 24.41
CA TYR A 45 12.59 -4.38 24.34
C TYR A 45 13.36 -3.70 23.22
N ALA A 46 12.68 -3.49 22.08
CA ALA A 46 13.23 -2.76 20.93
C ALA A 46 12.23 -1.71 20.43
N ASN A 47 12.74 -0.51 20.13
CA ASN A 47 11.96 0.52 19.45
C ASN A 47 12.12 0.33 17.93
N LEU A 48 10.99 0.17 17.23
CA LEU A 48 10.95 -0.02 15.78
C LEU A 48 10.18 1.14 15.14
N VAL A 49 10.74 1.72 14.08
CA VAL A 49 10.10 2.74 13.25
C VAL A 49 9.99 2.22 11.83
N VAL A 50 8.77 2.13 11.31
CA VAL A 50 8.51 1.73 9.93
C VAL A 50 8.32 2.97 9.08
N ILE A 51 9.04 3.05 7.97
CA ILE A 51 9.03 4.20 7.06
C ILE A 51 8.48 3.75 5.70
N SER A 52 7.52 4.49 5.17
CA SER A 52 6.99 4.30 3.82
C SER A 52 8.05 4.66 2.79
N LYS A 53 8.32 3.75 1.84
CA LYS A 53 9.24 4.03 0.72
C LYS A 53 8.68 5.04 -0.29
N THR A 54 7.37 5.27 -0.28
CA THR A 54 6.67 6.10 -1.26
C THR A 54 6.82 7.59 -0.97
N ASP A 55 6.72 7.97 0.31
CA ASP A 55 6.66 9.37 0.76
C ASP A 55 7.54 9.63 2.01
N SER A 56 8.30 8.63 2.47
CA SER A 56 9.12 8.70 3.68
C SER A 56 8.36 9.02 4.96
N SER A 57 7.03 8.87 4.96
CA SER A 57 6.21 9.04 6.15
C SER A 57 6.42 7.88 7.14
N VAL A 58 6.22 8.16 8.42
CA VAL A 58 6.19 7.12 9.45
C VAL A 58 4.87 6.36 9.33
N VAL A 59 4.95 5.04 9.15
CA VAL A 59 3.78 4.16 9.13
C VAL A 59 3.31 3.96 10.56
N THR A 60 2.09 4.41 10.85
CA THR A 60 1.44 4.22 12.15
C THR A 60 0.57 2.96 12.12
N GLY A 61 0.71 2.10 13.14
CA GLY A 61 -0.09 0.88 13.26
C GLY A 61 0.29 0.08 14.52
N THR A 62 -0.37 -1.06 14.73
CA THR A 62 -0.03 -1.99 15.81
C THR A 62 1.13 -2.88 15.37
N VAL A 63 2.24 -2.85 16.11
CA VAL A 63 3.31 -3.86 16.02
C VAL A 63 2.99 -4.92 17.09
N SER A 64 2.75 -6.16 16.67
CA SER A 64 2.37 -7.28 17.55
C SER A 64 3.28 -8.48 17.37
#